data_AF-A0A645JJ83-F1
#
_entry.id   AF-A0A645JJ83-F1
#
_cell.length_a   1.000
_cell.length_b   1.000
_cell.length_c   1.000
_cell.angle_alpha   90.00
_cell.angle_beta   90.00
_cell.angle_gamma   90.00
#
_symmetry.space_group_name_H-M   'P 1'
#
loop_
_entity.id
_entity.type
_entity.pdbx_description
1 polymer ?
#
loop_
_entity_poly.entity_id
_entity_poly.type
_entity_poly.pdbx_seq_one_letter_code
_entity_poly.pdbx_strand_id
1 'polypeptide(L)'
;MGILTANGGALTPQLFKNCGVEDYGDIVVRGMEHSKEFAAVVDMRGHFDNGVAREEVVTAALDMLEEDGDIGALLLECSDMPPYAAAIQEATQLPVFDFISLIKWLHNATSQKPYQGFI
;
A
#
# COMPACT_ATOMS: atom_id res chain seq x y z
N MET A 1 -11.14 -3.65 -1.57
CA MET A 1 -9.88 -3.04 -1.04
C MET A 1 -8.88 -2.93 -2.17
N GLY A 2 -8.17 -1.82 -2.30
CA GLY A 2 -7.11 -1.67 -3.29
C GLY A 2 -5.74 -2.06 -2.72
N ILE A 3 -4.91 -2.74 -3.51
CA ILE A 3 -3.52 -3.10 -3.16
C ILE A 3 -2.57 -2.54 -4.22
N LEU A 4 -1.63 -1.71 -3.78
CA LEU A 4 -0.49 -1.27 -4.58
C LEU A 4 0.71 -2.17 -4.28
N THR A 5 1.31 -2.72 -5.33
CA THR A 5 2.48 -3.61 -5.22
C THR A 5 3.52 -3.25 -6.27
N ALA A 6 4.78 -3.64 -6.04
CA ALA A 6 5.83 -3.46 -7.02
C ALA A 6 5.61 -4.34 -8.27
N ASN A 7 5.02 -5.52 -8.10
CA ASN A 7 4.78 -6.47 -9.19
C ASN A 7 3.39 -7.12 -9.04
N GLY A 8 2.44 -6.72 -9.89
CA GLY A 8 1.06 -7.23 -9.86
C GLY A 8 0.98 -8.74 -10.05
N GLY A 9 1.82 -9.29 -10.94
CA GLY A 9 1.86 -10.72 -11.24
C GLY A 9 2.34 -11.60 -10.08
N ALA A 10 2.98 -11.03 -9.05
CA ALA A 10 3.43 -11.77 -7.87
C ALA A 10 2.27 -12.08 -6.90
N LEU A 11 1.18 -11.30 -6.93
CA LEU A 11 0.02 -11.45 -6.04
C LEU A 11 -0.94 -12.51 -6.59
N THR A 12 -0.50 -13.76 -6.52
CA THR A 12 -1.28 -14.91 -7.00
C THR A 12 -2.43 -15.30 -6.05
N PRO A 13 -3.48 -15.99 -6.52
CA PRO A 13 -4.52 -16.54 -5.65
C PRO A 13 -3.97 -17.43 -4.52
N GLN A 14 -2.87 -18.15 -4.77
CA GLN A 14 -2.23 -18.98 -3.75
C GLN A 14 -1.58 -18.13 -2.64
N LEU A 15 -1.05 -16.95 -2.96
CA LEU A 15 -0.53 -16.02 -1.97
C LEU A 15 -1.65 -15.55 -1.04
N PHE A 16 -2.76 -15.08 -1.59
CA PHE A 16 -3.94 -14.66 -0.81
C PHE A 16 -4.43 -15.76 0.12
N LYS A 17 -4.55 -16.99 -0.39
CA LYS A 17 -4.92 -18.16 0.41
C LYS A 17 -3.94 -18.43 1.55
N ASN A 18 -2.64 -18.31 1.31
CA ASN A 18 -1.61 -18.48 2.34
C ASN A 18 -1.66 -17.38 3.42
N CYS A 19 -2.15 -16.19 3.08
CA CYS A 19 -2.42 -15.10 4.00
C CYS A 19 -3.76 -15.22 4.74
N GLY A 20 -4.55 -16.28 4.49
CA GLY A 20 -5.87 -16.48 5.09
C GLY A 20 -6.97 -15.63 4.45
N VAL A 21 -6.74 -15.09 3.26
CA VAL A 21 -7.75 -14.37 2.48
C VAL A 21 -8.47 -15.38 1.58
N GLU A 22 -9.65 -15.85 2.01
CA GLU A 22 -10.43 -16.85 1.28
C GLU A 22 -11.31 -16.24 0.18
N ASP A 23 -11.79 -15.01 0.39
CA ASP A 23 -12.52 -14.23 -0.61
C ASP A 23 -11.65 -13.03 -1.04
N TYR A 24 -11.20 -13.09 -2.29
CA TYR A 24 -10.38 -12.05 -2.92
C TYR A 24 -11.09 -11.41 -4.12
N GLY A 25 -12.39 -11.67 -4.31
CA GLY A 25 -13.17 -11.13 -5.43
C GLY A 25 -13.24 -9.60 -5.41
N ASP A 26 -13.26 -9.02 -4.20
CA ASP A 26 -13.36 -7.57 -3.97
C ASP A 26 -11.98 -6.91 -3.75
N ILE A 27 -10.89 -7.59 -4.12
CA ILE A 27 -9.52 -7.07 -4.04
C ILE A 27 -9.08 -6.61 -5.43
N VAL A 28 -8.79 -5.32 -5.52
CA VAL A 28 -8.24 -4.70 -6.73
C VAL A 28 -6.73 -4.60 -6.55
N VAL A 29 -5.96 -5.20 -7.44
CA VAL A 29 -4.49 -5.16 -7.40
C VAL A 29 -3.97 -4.27 -8.52
N ARG A 30 -3.06 -3.36 -8.19
CA ARG A 30 -2.32 -2.57 -9.17
C ARG A 30 -0.83 -2.69 -8.93
N GLY A 31 -0.15 -3.18 -9.97
CA GLY A 31 1.29 -3.32 -10.03
C GLY A 31 1.97 -2.06 -10.58
N MET A 32 3.21 -1.83 -10.16
CA MET A 32 4.05 -0.70 -10.57
C MET A 32 5.24 -1.13 -11.45
N GLU A 33 5.28 -2.38 -11.91
CA GLU A 33 6.36 -2.98 -12.70
C GLU A 33 6.57 -2.36 -14.08
N HIS A 34 5.67 -1.48 -14.52
CA HIS A 34 5.74 -0.77 -15.80
C HIS A 34 5.87 0.75 -15.65
N SER A 35 5.97 1.24 -14.41
CA SER A 35 6.23 2.65 -14.12
C SER A 35 7.66 3.03 -14.52
N LYS A 36 7.91 4.29 -14.83
CA LYS A 36 9.22 4.75 -15.29
C LYS A 36 10.25 4.75 -14.16
N GLU A 37 9.87 5.22 -12.97
CA GLU A 37 10.79 5.36 -11.84
C GLU A 37 10.56 4.28 -10.79
N PHE A 38 9.31 3.95 -10.44
CA PHE A 38 9.05 2.93 -9.43
C PHE A 38 9.47 1.51 -9.87
N ALA A 39 9.40 1.17 -11.17
CA ALA A 39 9.84 -0.14 -11.66
C ALA A 39 11.34 -0.41 -11.39
N ALA A 40 12.13 0.62 -11.09
CA ALA A 40 13.51 0.48 -10.64
C ALA A 40 13.69 -0.46 -9.44
N VAL A 41 12.66 -0.57 -8.59
CA VAL A 41 12.62 -1.50 -7.45
C VAL A 41 12.60 -2.95 -7.94
N VAL A 42 11.76 -3.26 -8.93
CA VAL A 42 11.65 -4.60 -9.53
C VAL A 42 12.90 -4.93 -10.37
N ASP A 43 13.37 -3.96 -11.14
CA ASP A 43 14.50 -4.11 -12.06
C ASP A 43 15.86 -4.08 -11.35
N MET A 44 15.89 -3.83 -10.04
CA MET A 44 17.12 -3.66 -9.26
C MET A 44 18.06 -2.62 -9.88
N ARG A 45 17.49 -1.54 -10.44
CA ARG A 45 18.24 -0.47 -11.15
C ARG A 45 19.18 0.31 -10.23
N GLY A 46 18.98 0.21 -8.92
CA GLY A 46 19.82 0.81 -7.87
C GLY A 46 19.62 2.31 -7.66
N HIS A 47 18.80 2.97 -8.48
CA HIS A 47 18.42 4.37 -8.33
C HIS A 47 17.12 4.68 -9.09
N PHE A 48 16.40 5.69 -8.58
CA PHE A 48 15.22 6.28 -9.22
C PHE A 48 14.98 7.69 -8.66
N ASP A 49 14.22 8.49 -9.39
CA ASP A 49 13.75 9.79 -8.93
C ASP A 49 12.54 9.60 -7.98
N ASN A 50 12.73 9.96 -6.70
CA ASN A 50 11.68 9.82 -5.68
C ASN A 50 10.48 10.74 -5.94
N GLY A 51 10.67 11.90 -6.57
CA GLY A 51 9.58 12.84 -6.89
C GLY A 51 8.67 12.25 -7.96
N VAL A 52 9.26 11.71 -9.02
CA VAL A 52 8.50 11.05 -10.09
C VAL A 52 7.88 9.73 -9.58
N ALA A 53 8.61 8.92 -8.80
CA ALA A 53 8.04 7.71 -8.20
C ALA A 53 6.85 8.02 -7.29
N ARG A 54 6.89 9.13 -6.54
CA ARG A 54 5.73 9.61 -5.76
C ARG A 54 4.54 9.92 -6.66
N GLU A 55 4.74 10.66 -7.74
CA GLU A 55 3.68 11.00 -8.70
C GLU A 55 3.07 9.74 -9.33
N GLU A 56 3.91 8.76 -9.70
CA GLU A 56 3.48 7.49 -10.27
C GLU A 56 2.60 6.69 -9.31
N VAL A 57 3.03 6.51 -8.06
CA VAL A 57 2.29 5.74 -7.07
C VAL A 57 0.97 6.44 -6.71
N VAL A 58 0.96 7.77 -6.60
CA VAL A 58 -0.28 8.54 -6.34
C VAL A 58 -1.24 8.43 -7.52
N THR A 59 -0.74 8.57 -8.75
CA THR A 59 -1.56 8.44 -9.97
C THR A 59 -2.15 7.04 -10.06
N ALA A 60 -1.35 6.00 -9.84
CA ALA A 60 -1.83 4.62 -9.81
C ALA A 60 -2.93 4.41 -8.76
N ALA A 61 -2.81 5.03 -7.58
CA ALA A 61 -3.86 4.99 -6.56
C ALA A 61 -5.16 5.64 -7.03
N LEU A 62 -5.09 6.83 -7.66
CA LEU A 62 -6.25 7.56 -8.16
C LEU A 62 -6.92 6.81 -9.32
N ASP A 63 -6.14 6.35 -10.30
CA ASP A 63 -6.64 5.58 -11.44
C ASP A 63 -7.36 4.32 -10.97
N MET A 64 -6.87 3.67 -9.91
CA MET A 64 -7.52 2.51 -9.31
C MET A 64 -8.92 2.84 -8.77
N LEU A 65 -9.12 4.02 -8.19
CA LEU A 65 -10.42 4.47 -7.68
C LEU A 65 -11.37 4.88 -8.81
N GLU A 66 -10.84 5.42 -9.90
CA GLU A 66 -11.65 5.77 -11.07
C GLU A 66 -12.14 4.53 -11.82
N GLU A 67 -11.30 3.50 -11.94
CA GLU A 67 -11.64 2.24 -12.59
C GLU A 67 -12.54 1.35 -11.73
N ASP A 68 -12.33 1.36 -10.40
CA ASP A 68 -13.09 0.57 -9.44
C ASP A 68 -13.60 1.44 -8.28
N GLY A 69 -14.86 1.85 -8.38
CA GLY A 69 -15.46 2.84 -7.49
C GLY A 69 -15.84 2.34 -6.09
N ASP A 70 -15.64 1.05 -5.76
CA ASP A 70 -16.02 0.47 -4.45
C ASP A 70 -14.80 0.17 -3.55
N ILE A 71 -13.74 0.95 -3.70
CA ILE A 71 -12.53 0.83 -2.86
C ILE A 71 -12.68 1.72 -1.61
N GLY A 72 -12.87 1.08 -0.45
CA GLY A 72 -12.94 1.77 0.84
C GLY A 72 -11.61 1.99 1.58
N ALA A 73 -10.52 1.37 1.12
CA ALA A 73 -9.19 1.47 1.73
C ALA A 73 -8.10 0.95 0.78
N LEU A 74 -6.86 1.42 1.01
CA LEU A 74 -5.67 1.03 0.26
C LEU A 74 -4.64 0.33 1.15
N LEU A 75 -3.99 -0.71 0.61
CA LEU A 75 -2.84 -1.39 1.19
C LEU A 75 -1.61 -1.19 0.30
N LEU A 76 -0.53 -0.68 0.88
CA LEU A 76 0.78 -0.63 0.25
C LEU A 76 1.54 -1.90 0.62
N GLU A 77 1.61 -2.84 -0.32
CA GLU A 77 2.22 -4.14 -0.09
C GLU A 77 3.76 -4.07 -0.15
N CYS A 78 4.31 -3.27 -1.08
CA CYS A 78 5.76 -3.17 -1.25
C CYS A 78 6.43 -2.37 -0.12
N SER A 79 7.57 -2.86 0.36
CA SER A 79 8.33 -2.22 1.45
C SER A 79 8.87 -0.83 1.14
N ASP A 80 8.99 -0.48 -0.14
CA ASP A 80 9.49 0.81 -0.64
C ASP A 80 8.40 1.86 -0.89
N MET A 81 7.12 1.50 -0.68
CA MET A 81 5.99 2.43 -0.81
C MET A 81 5.63 3.30 0.42
N PRO A 82 5.98 2.96 1.69
CA PRO A 82 5.64 3.78 2.85
C PRO A 82 6.01 5.27 2.76
N PRO A 83 7.13 5.68 2.13
CA PRO A 83 7.44 7.10 1.95
C PRO A 83 6.34 7.90 1.23
N TYR A 84 5.48 7.23 0.45
CA TYR A 84 4.40 7.84 -0.33
C TYR A 84 3.03 7.75 0.34
N ALA A 85 2.89 7.01 1.45
CA ALA A 85 1.60 6.73 2.08
C ALA A 85 0.79 7.99 2.41
N ALA A 86 1.44 9.02 2.95
CA ALA A 86 0.79 10.29 3.27
C ALA A 86 0.28 11.03 2.01
N ALA A 87 1.04 10.99 0.92
CA ALA A 87 0.65 11.63 -0.34
C ALA A 87 -0.54 10.90 -0.99
N ILE A 88 -0.54 9.57 -0.94
CA ILE A 88 -1.64 8.74 -1.42
C ILE A 88 -2.89 9.03 -0.59
N GLN A 89 -2.78 9.07 0.73
CA GLN A 89 -3.91 9.38 1.61
C GLN A 89 -4.47 10.77 1.36
N GLU A 90 -3.60 11.77 1.15
CA GLU A 90 -4.02 13.13 0.80
C GLU A 90 -4.76 13.18 -0.55
N ALA A 91 -4.28 12.47 -1.57
CA ALA A 91 -4.91 12.48 -2.88
C ALA A 91 -6.24 11.70 -2.90
N THR A 92 -6.27 10.54 -2.26
CA THR A 92 -7.40 9.60 -2.33
C THR A 92 -8.46 9.85 -1.26
N GLN A 93 -8.09 10.54 -0.17
CA GLN A 93 -8.92 10.71 1.03
C GLN A 93 -9.35 9.38 1.68
N LEU A 94 -8.66 8.28 1.38
CA LEU A 94 -8.93 6.95 1.93
C LEU A 94 -7.96 6.57 3.05
N PRO A 95 -8.33 5.61 3.92
CA PRO A 95 -7.38 4.93 4.79
C PRO A 95 -6.30 4.23 3.96
N VAL A 96 -5.02 4.48 4.31
CA VAL A 96 -3.87 3.84 3.68
C VAL A 96 -3.13 3.03 4.73
N PHE A 97 -2.93 1.74 4.47
CA PHE A 97 -2.26 0.80 5.35
C PHE A 97 -0.94 0.34 4.74
N ASP A 98 0.05 0.12 5.59
CA ASP A 98 1.35 -0.47 5.25
C ASP A 98 1.87 -1.28 6.45
N PHE A 99 3.02 -1.94 6.28
CA PHE A 99 3.63 -2.70 7.37
C PHE A 99 4.04 -1.82 8.57
N ILE A 100 4.33 -0.52 8.36
CA ILE A 100 4.67 0.41 9.46
C ILE A 100 3.42 0.63 10.33
N SER A 101 2.27 0.83 9.72
CA SER A 101 0.97 0.99 10.36
C SER A 101 0.60 -0.26 11.15
N LEU A 102 0.80 -1.45 10.57
CA LEU A 102 0.63 -2.73 11.24
C LEU A 102 1.56 -2.87 12.47
N ILE A 103 2.85 -2.54 12.32
CA ILE A 103 3.82 -2.61 13.42
C ILE A 103 3.43 -1.65 14.54
N LYS A 104 2.97 -0.42 14.22
CA LYS A 104 2.48 0.54 15.21
C LYS A 104 1.26 -0.01 15.97
N TRP A 105 0.32 -0.65 15.28
CA TRP A 105 -0.82 -1.32 15.91
C TRP A 105 -0.37 -2.44 16.86
N LEU A 106 0.53 -3.32 16.40
CA LEU A 106 1.06 -4.42 17.22
C LEU A 106 1.80 -3.89 18.46
N HIS A 107 2.65 -2.87 18.28
CA HIS A 107 3.38 -2.25 19.38
C HIS A 107 2.41 -1.67 20.41
N ASN A 108 1.38 -0.93 19.97
CA ASN A 108 0.38 -0.38 20.87
C ASN A 108 -0.42 -1.47 21.62
N ALA A 109 -0.68 -2.62 20.98
CA ALA A 109 -1.37 -3.74 21.63
C ALA A 109 -0.51 -4.45 22.69
N THR A 110 0.80 -4.55 22.46
CA THR A 110 1.73 -5.37 23.27
C THR A 110 2.55 -4.58 24.28
N SER A 111 2.62 -3.25 24.13
CA SER A 111 3.48 -2.36 24.94
C SER A 111 2.68 -1.25 25.63
N GLN A 112 1.60 -1.65 26.32
CA GLN A 112 0.71 -0.73 27.05
C GLN A 112 1.41 0.04 28.17
N LYS A 113 0.94 1.27 28.42
CA LYS A 113 1.43 2.14 29.51
C LYS A 113 0.24 2.66 30.33
N PRO A 114 0.41 2.90 31.65
CA PRO A 114 -0.64 3.52 32.45
C PRO A 114 -1.03 4.91 31.91
N TYR A 115 -2.33 5.19 31.82
CA TYR A 115 -2.82 6.54 31.53
C TYR A 115 -2.56 7.47 32.72
N GLN A 116 -2.13 8.71 32.45
CA GLN A 116 -1.86 9.73 33.47
C GLN A 116 -2.63 11.02 33.12
N GLY A 117 -3.15 11.73 34.13
CA GLY A 117 -3.94 12.96 33.96
C GLY A 117 -5.16 13.02 34.88
N PHE A 118 -5.99 14.05 34.70
CA PHE A 118 -7.28 14.21 35.39
C PHE A 118 -8.44 13.92 34.41
N ILE A 119 -9.53 13.35 34.93
CA ILE A 119 -10.79 13.10 34.20
C ILE A 119 -11.74 14.26 34.48
#